data_AF-R5IUW8-F1
#
_entry.id   AF-R5IUW8-F1
#
_cell.length_a   1.000
_cell.length_b   1.000
_cell.length_c   1.000
_cell.angle_alpha   90.00
_cell.angle_beta   90.00
_cell.angle_gamma   90.00
#
_symmetry.space_group_name_H-M   'P 1'
#
loop_
_entity.id
_entity.type
_entity.pdbx_description
1 polymer ?
#
loop_
_entity_poly.entity_id
_entity_poly.type
_entity_poly.pdbx_seq_one_letter_code
_entity_poly.pdbx_strand_id
1 'polypeptide(L)'
;MKKTGFTLAELLGVIVIIALLLLLIIPGIINRLSNSGDEAKDTENELIFNATEQYVKEHPEIYPPGKSGRYCITIQSLIDDGKLSSPVIDVNTGKDISNKSVMVTIYSSGNSEYEIKEGAECKEISALPMIDFIIEPSGSSWVKQRKVTIVYPKVDGNFEASHRIDGGSWTRDSSADDGGNIKLTFTKIGQLEARLKGNNIITSKINIVNIDSEKPVVRKVSTPSEWSNKAKTATATVYDGISGIAGYYLSKSNTTPAENASGWVSVNYEKGEKSIELTNLDEGTYYLWVKDKAGNISDSTANSQFKIDKIDTIAPTCNITVGSGTLGNNNWYVSNVKLDLNYDDDGSGVSSYGIVPSLTATYNGQKTATQTADTAGITYYGYVKDAAGNTGKCTLDIKKDATKPTITATLKLPNGSNYTQNTWSRSAVSRVLNPADSTSGIAKVQYRSNGSGTWYDEGNVSSYSIGEGKHNNYFRAIDNAGNVSNELNLIVNIDWTKPSTPYCTVSVVMGLRITSSNCNGAQNCSTTFKATGSSWGFNENIIKSDNLSGIKEIYQYWRASKYAGTSRSPICNWIPDAQCKGKWRYSYSYLPVTFDDNFRAEDNAGNVSYDASCDATFTK
;
A
#
# COMPACT_ATOMS: atom_id res chain seq x y z
N MET A 1 -20.38 -55.04 -36.48
CA MET A 1 -21.23 -54.39 -35.44
C MET A 1 -22.66 -54.90 -35.61
N LYS A 2 -23.11 -55.83 -34.75
CA LYS A 2 -24.48 -56.36 -34.79
C LYS A 2 -25.44 -55.22 -34.40
N LYS A 3 -26.19 -54.69 -35.37
CA LYS A 3 -27.37 -53.86 -35.09
C LYS A 3 -28.44 -54.80 -34.55
N THR A 4 -28.63 -54.81 -33.24
CA THR A 4 -29.82 -55.39 -32.60
C THR A 4 -31.01 -54.53 -32.99
N GLY A 5 -31.72 -54.92 -34.04
CA GLY A 5 -33.01 -54.32 -34.39
C GLY A 5 -34.03 -54.69 -33.31
N PHE A 6 -34.87 -53.73 -32.93
CA PHE A 6 -35.97 -53.96 -32.00
C PHE A 6 -36.88 -55.07 -32.52
N THR A 7 -37.26 -55.99 -31.64
CA THR A 7 -38.25 -57.03 -31.94
C THR A 7 -39.63 -56.39 -32.08
N LEU A 8 -40.53 -57.03 -32.86
CA LEU A 8 -41.91 -56.55 -33.06
C LEU A 8 -42.66 -56.37 -31.73
N ALA A 9 -42.35 -57.22 -30.73
CA ALA A 9 -42.91 -57.13 -29.39
C ALA A 9 -42.42 -55.90 -28.62
N GLU A 10 -41.13 -55.53 -28.76
CA GLU A 10 -40.60 -54.29 -28.17
C GLU A 10 -41.19 -53.05 -28.84
N LEU A 11 -41.41 -53.07 -30.17
CA LEU A 11 -42.05 -51.97 -30.88
C LEU A 11 -43.51 -51.76 -30.42
N LEU A 12 -44.28 -52.84 -30.29
CA LEU A 12 -45.65 -52.79 -29.78
C LEU A 12 -45.71 -52.33 -28.32
N GLY A 13 -44.78 -52.80 -27.47
CA GLY A 13 -44.67 -52.35 -26.09
C GLY A 13 -44.42 -50.84 -25.98
N VAL A 14 -43.53 -50.31 -26.81
CA VAL A 14 -43.24 -48.86 -26.86
C VAL A 14 -44.47 -48.06 -27.34
N ILE A 15 -45.19 -48.54 -28.35
CA ILE A 15 -46.40 -47.86 -28.84
C ILE A 15 -47.49 -47.83 -27.75
N VAL A 16 -47.70 -48.92 -27.02
CA VAL A 16 -48.68 -48.99 -25.93
C VAL A 16 -48.30 -48.05 -24.77
N ILE A 17 -47.01 -48.00 -24.42
CA ILE A 17 -46.50 -47.09 -23.38
C ILE A 17 -46.65 -45.63 -23.80
N ILE A 18 -46.35 -45.28 -25.06
CA ILE A 18 -46.54 -43.93 -25.59
C ILE A 18 -48.03 -43.56 -25.62
N ALA A 19 -48.92 -44.49 -26.00
CA ALA A 19 -50.37 -44.25 -25.99
C ALA A 19 -50.89 -43.99 -24.56
N LEU A 20 -50.41 -44.75 -23.57
CA LEU A 20 -50.73 -44.54 -22.15
C LEU A 20 -50.15 -43.23 -21.60
N LEU A 21 -48.93 -42.86 -21.99
CA LEU A 21 -48.31 -41.59 -21.64
C LEU A 21 -49.08 -40.40 -22.24
N LEU A 22 -49.50 -40.50 -23.50
CA LEU A 22 -50.32 -39.47 -24.14
C LEU A 22 -51.66 -39.31 -23.42
N LEU A 23 -52.30 -40.40 -22.98
CA LEU A 23 -53.54 -40.34 -22.20
C LEU A 23 -53.37 -39.63 -20.84
N LEU A 24 -52.18 -39.68 -20.24
CA LEU A 24 -51.88 -38.99 -18.98
C LEU A 24 -51.44 -37.53 -19.19
N ILE A 25 -50.73 -37.24 -20.28
CA ILE A 25 -50.14 -35.93 -20.57
C ILE A 25 -51.16 -34.99 -21.23
N ILE A 26 -51.99 -35.50 -22.15
CA ILE A 26 -52.96 -34.69 -22.91
C ILE A 26 -53.92 -33.92 -22.00
N PRO A 27 -54.53 -34.51 -20.96
CA PRO A 27 -55.39 -33.75 -20.04
C PRO A 27 -54.67 -32.60 -19.36
N GLY A 28 -53.42 -32.79 -18.92
CA GLY A 28 -52.62 -31.75 -18.27
C GLY A 28 -52.23 -30.60 -19.21
N ILE A 29 -51.95 -30.91 -20.48
CA ILE A 29 -51.69 -29.91 -21.53
C ILE A 29 -52.98 -29.16 -21.88
N ILE A 30 -54.10 -29.85 -22.06
CA ILE A 30 -55.41 -29.23 -22.32
C ILE A 30 -55.80 -28.31 -21.15
N ASN A 31 -55.58 -28.72 -19.90
CA ASN A 31 -55.88 -27.89 -18.73
C ASN A 31 -55.01 -26.62 -18.68
N ARG A 32 -53.72 -26.73 -19.04
CA ARG A 32 -52.84 -25.55 -19.15
C ARG A 32 -53.22 -24.62 -20.31
N LEU A 33 -53.59 -25.18 -21.47
CA LEU A 33 -54.08 -24.39 -22.61
C LEU A 33 -55.43 -23.72 -22.29
N SER A 34 -56.33 -24.41 -21.58
CA SER A 34 -57.59 -23.83 -21.11
C SER A 34 -57.35 -22.65 -20.18
N ASN A 35 -56.53 -22.86 -19.13
CA ASN A 35 -56.20 -21.79 -18.18
C ASN A 35 -55.52 -20.59 -18.86
N SER A 36 -54.64 -20.85 -19.84
CA SER A 36 -54.00 -19.79 -20.62
C SER A 36 -54.98 -19.05 -21.54
N GLY A 37 -56.03 -19.71 -22.04
CA GLY A 37 -57.10 -19.07 -22.81
C GLY A 37 -58.02 -18.22 -21.93
N ASP A 38 -58.32 -18.70 -20.72
CA ASP A 38 -59.12 -17.95 -19.74
C ASP A 38 -58.39 -16.67 -19.27
N GLU A 39 -57.09 -16.76 -18.95
CA GLU A 39 -56.27 -15.58 -18.60
C GLU A 39 -56.16 -14.56 -19.74
N ALA A 40 -56.05 -15.03 -20.99
CA ALA A 40 -56.04 -14.16 -22.17
C ALA A 40 -57.40 -13.46 -22.36
N LYS A 41 -58.50 -14.18 -22.13
CA LYS A 41 -59.86 -13.63 -22.24
C LYS A 41 -60.15 -12.60 -21.16
N ASP A 42 -59.67 -12.81 -19.94
CA ASP A 42 -59.78 -11.84 -18.86
C ASP A 42 -59.01 -10.55 -19.19
N THR A 43 -57.80 -10.68 -19.76
CA THR A 43 -56.99 -9.54 -20.21
C THR A 43 -57.68 -8.75 -21.34
N GLU A 44 -58.30 -9.44 -22.31
CA GLU A 44 -59.09 -8.79 -23.36
C GLU A 44 -60.27 -8.00 -22.77
N ASN A 45 -61.05 -8.64 -21.89
CA ASN A 45 -62.19 -7.99 -21.24
C ASN A 45 -61.73 -6.76 -20.45
N GLU A 46 -60.61 -6.86 -19.73
CA GLU A 46 -60.02 -5.75 -18.97
C GLU A 46 -59.63 -4.57 -19.89
N LEU A 47 -59.04 -4.83 -21.06
CA LEU A 47 -58.74 -3.78 -22.05
C LEU A 47 -60.01 -3.07 -22.53
N ILE A 48 -61.06 -3.83 -22.85
CA ILE A 48 -62.35 -3.27 -23.28
C ILE A 48 -62.98 -2.45 -22.15
N PHE A 49 -62.94 -2.94 -20.91
CA PHE A 49 -63.50 -2.23 -19.75
C PHE A 49 -62.72 -0.98 -19.39
N ASN A 50 -61.39 -0.99 -19.47
CA ASN A 50 -60.55 0.19 -19.25
C ASN A 50 -60.80 1.26 -20.32
N ALA A 51 -60.93 0.85 -21.59
CA ALA A 51 -61.32 1.75 -22.68
C ALA A 51 -62.72 2.35 -22.44
N THR A 52 -63.67 1.54 -21.96
CA THR A 52 -65.01 1.98 -21.60
C THR A 52 -64.99 2.96 -20.42
N GLU A 53 -64.21 2.68 -19.39
CA GLU A 53 -64.03 3.56 -18.23
C GLU A 53 -63.47 4.92 -18.65
N GLN A 54 -62.47 4.92 -19.54
CA GLN A 54 -61.90 6.15 -20.07
C GLN A 54 -62.94 6.95 -20.87
N TYR A 55 -63.70 6.29 -21.74
CA TYR A 55 -64.79 6.91 -22.50
C TYR A 55 -65.82 7.56 -21.57
N VAL A 56 -66.30 6.84 -20.56
CA VAL A 56 -67.27 7.37 -19.57
C VAL A 56 -66.75 8.61 -18.86
N LYS A 57 -65.46 8.64 -18.48
CA LYS A 57 -64.82 9.78 -17.80
C LYS A 57 -64.69 11.02 -18.70
N GLU A 58 -64.50 10.81 -20.00
CA GLU A 58 -64.31 11.90 -20.97
C GLU A 58 -65.65 12.49 -21.47
N HIS A 59 -66.79 11.83 -21.16
CA HIS A 59 -68.15 12.25 -21.55
C HIS A 59 -69.09 12.54 -20.35
N PRO A 60 -68.74 13.49 -19.45
CA PRO A 60 -69.52 13.79 -18.25
C PRO A 60 -70.92 14.38 -18.51
N GLU A 61 -71.15 14.92 -19.71
CA GLU A 61 -72.46 15.42 -20.16
C GLU A 61 -73.48 14.31 -20.38
N ILE A 62 -73.02 13.10 -20.75
CA ILE A 62 -73.84 11.91 -20.96
C ILE A 62 -73.84 11.05 -19.68
N TYR A 63 -72.70 11.00 -18.98
CA TYR A 63 -72.47 10.18 -17.79
C TYR A 63 -72.14 11.08 -16.58
N PRO A 64 -73.13 11.79 -16.02
CA PRO A 64 -72.89 12.79 -14.97
C PRO A 64 -72.31 12.15 -13.70
N PRO A 65 -71.17 12.68 -13.19
CA PRO A 65 -70.58 12.21 -11.94
C PRO A 65 -71.56 12.30 -10.77
N GLY A 66 -71.54 11.30 -9.89
CA GLY A 66 -72.37 11.28 -8.68
C GLY A 66 -73.82 10.84 -8.89
N LYS A 67 -74.22 10.54 -10.14
CA LYS A 67 -75.55 9.99 -10.44
C LYS A 67 -75.43 8.52 -10.82
N SER A 68 -76.22 7.68 -10.16
CA SER A 68 -76.30 6.27 -10.48
C SER A 68 -77.12 6.04 -11.75
N GLY A 69 -76.68 5.17 -12.66
CA GLY A 69 -77.38 4.86 -13.90
C GLY A 69 -76.84 3.63 -14.63
N ARG A 70 -77.64 3.06 -15.54
CA ARG A 70 -77.22 1.98 -16.45
C ARG A 70 -77.23 2.45 -17.89
N TYR A 71 -76.08 2.35 -18.52
CA TYR A 71 -75.80 2.88 -19.85
C TYR A 71 -75.33 1.77 -20.77
N CYS A 72 -75.73 1.85 -22.04
CA CYS A 72 -75.26 0.94 -23.07
C CYS A 72 -74.25 1.66 -23.95
N ILE A 73 -73.01 1.15 -24.02
CA ILE A 73 -71.96 1.76 -24.83
C ILE A 73 -71.52 0.74 -25.88
N THR A 74 -71.69 1.04 -27.16
CA THR A 74 -71.29 0.09 -28.21
C THR A 74 -69.76 0.02 -28.31
N ILE A 75 -69.19 -1.15 -28.61
CA ILE A 75 -67.74 -1.26 -28.84
C ILE A 75 -67.33 -0.40 -30.04
N GLN A 76 -68.21 -0.26 -31.04
CA GLN A 76 -68.01 0.65 -32.15
C GLN A 76 -67.82 2.11 -31.70
N SER A 77 -68.59 2.60 -30.72
CA SER A 77 -68.41 3.94 -30.16
C SER A 77 -67.04 4.13 -29.51
N LEU A 78 -66.50 3.10 -28.86
CA LEU A 78 -65.15 3.13 -28.28
C LEU A 78 -64.05 3.15 -29.36
N ILE A 79 -64.29 2.49 -30.48
CA ILE A 79 -63.40 2.52 -31.65
C ILE A 79 -63.45 3.90 -32.31
N ASP A 80 -64.65 4.43 -32.53
CA ASP A 80 -64.87 5.72 -33.20
C ASP A 80 -64.27 6.89 -32.40
N ASP A 81 -64.28 6.80 -31.06
CA ASP A 81 -63.64 7.75 -30.15
C ASP A 81 -62.14 7.47 -29.93
N GLY A 82 -61.60 6.44 -30.57
CA GLY A 82 -60.16 6.11 -30.54
C GLY A 82 -59.66 5.43 -29.26
N LYS A 83 -60.56 4.93 -28.40
CA LYS A 83 -60.21 4.16 -27.19
C LYS A 83 -59.80 2.73 -27.48
N LEU A 84 -60.28 2.17 -28.59
CA LEU A 84 -59.93 0.83 -29.06
C LEU A 84 -59.54 0.85 -30.54
N SER A 85 -58.67 -0.09 -30.93
CA SER A 85 -58.29 -0.30 -32.32
C SER A 85 -59.23 -1.29 -33.01
N SER A 86 -59.66 -0.99 -34.23
CA SER A 86 -60.48 -1.89 -35.05
C SER A 86 -59.61 -2.86 -35.86
N PRO A 87 -60.06 -4.12 -36.09
CA PRO A 87 -61.20 -4.78 -35.44
C PRO A 87 -60.85 -5.28 -34.03
N VAL A 88 -61.83 -5.32 -33.13
CA VAL A 88 -61.67 -5.98 -31.83
C VAL A 88 -61.95 -7.48 -32.03
N ILE A 89 -60.92 -8.31 -31.89
CA ILE A 89 -60.98 -9.76 -32.14
C ILE A 89 -61.03 -10.51 -30.82
N ASP A 90 -62.02 -11.39 -30.66
CA ASP A 90 -62.15 -12.30 -29.51
C ASP A 90 -61.01 -13.32 -29.47
N VAL A 91 -60.21 -13.30 -28.40
CA VAL A 91 -59.00 -14.13 -28.23
C VAL A 91 -59.25 -15.63 -28.22
N ASN A 92 -60.47 -16.07 -27.88
CA ASN A 92 -60.82 -17.50 -27.79
C ASN A 92 -61.42 -18.02 -29.09
N THR A 93 -62.19 -17.19 -29.80
CA THR A 93 -62.96 -17.59 -30.99
C THR A 93 -62.41 -17.05 -32.30
N GLY A 94 -61.50 -16.08 -32.26
CA GLY A 94 -60.94 -15.39 -33.43
C GLY A 94 -61.95 -14.55 -34.21
N LYS A 95 -63.13 -14.28 -33.64
CA LYS A 95 -64.21 -13.54 -34.29
C LYS A 95 -64.15 -12.06 -33.96
N ASP A 96 -64.54 -11.22 -34.92
CA ASP A 96 -64.76 -9.80 -34.69
C ASP A 96 -65.96 -9.59 -33.75
N ILE A 97 -65.73 -8.88 -32.66
CA ILE A 97 -66.72 -8.53 -31.64
C ILE A 97 -67.02 -7.04 -31.58
N SER A 98 -66.57 -6.25 -32.57
CA SER A 98 -66.82 -4.80 -32.65
C SER A 98 -68.32 -4.45 -32.67
N ASN A 99 -69.18 -5.41 -33.02
CA ASN A 99 -70.65 -5.25 -33.03
C ASN A 99 -71.32 -5.47 -31.66
N LYS A 100 -70.58 -5.81 -30.61
CA LYS A 100 -71.11 -5.98 -29.25
C LYS A 100 -71.20 -4.64 -28.52
N SER A 101 -71.82 -4.67 -27.35
CA SER A 101 -71.94 -3.51 -26.48
C SER A 101 -71.44 -3.83 -25.08
N VAL A 102 -71.00 -2.80 -24.36
CA VAL A 102 -70.66 -2.86 -22.94
C VAL A 102 -71.80 -2.19 -22.17
N MET A 103 -72.49 -2.97 -21.34
CA MET A 103 -73.40 -2.43 -20.34
C MET A 103 -72.57 -1.89 -19.17
N VAL A 104 -72.66 -0.59 -18.92
CA VAL A 104 -71.99 0.09 -17.80
C VAL A 104 -73.02 0.44 -16.75
N THR A 105 -72.87 -0.09 -15.55
CA THR A 105 -73.63 0.35 -14.38
C THR A 105 -72.76 1.29 -13.57
N ILE A 106 -73.11 2.58 -13.55
CA ILE A 106 -72.44 3.61 -12.75
C ILE A 106 -73.22 3.76 -11.44
N TYR A 107 -72.53 3.67 -10.31
CA TYR A 107 -73.09 3.86 -8.97
C TYR A 107 -72.90 5.32 -8.53
N SER A 108 -73.73 5.82 -7.60
CA SER A 108 -73.64 7.24 -7.17
C SER A 108 -72.30 7.58 -6.51
N SER A 109 -71.59 6.57 -6.03
CA SER A 109 -70.23 6.69 -5.49
C SER A 109 -69.15 6.85 -6.56
N GLY A 110 -69.49 6.80 -7.85
CA GLY A 110 -68.55 6.81 -8.97
C GLY A 110 -67.88 5.46 -9.25
N ASN A 111 -68.28 4.39 -8.57
CA ASN A 111 -67.85 3.03 -8.93
C ASN A 111 -68.66 2.55 -10.14
N SER A 112 -68.05 1.71 -10.97
CA SER A 112 -68.72 1.18 -12.16
C SER A 112 -68.58 -0.33 -12.26
N GLU A 113 -69.60 -0.97 -12.80
CA GLU A 113 -69.58 -2.36 -13.23
C GLU A 113 -69.76 -2.44 -14.75
N TYR A 114 -69.06 -3.39 -15.38
CA TYR A 114 -69.06 -3.59 -16.82
C TYR A 114 -69.49 -5.02 -17.17
N GLU A 115 -70.33 -5.15 -18.19
CA GLU A 115 -70.73 -6.44 -18.73
C GLU A 115 -70.81 -6.38 -20.26
N ILE A 116 -70.09 -7.25 -20.96
CA ILE A 116 -70.21 -7.37 -22.41
C ILE A 116 -71.55 -8.03 -22.75
N LYS A 117 -72.35 -7.38 -23.60
CA LYS A 117 -73.63 -7.87 -24.10
C LYS A 117 -73.55 -8.15 -25.60
N GLU A 118 -74.25 -9.18 -26.03
CA GLU A 118 -74.40 -9.50 -27.45
C GLU A 118 -75.22 -8.43 -28.18
N GLY A 119 -74.76 -8.03 -29.37
CA GLY A 119 -75.42 -7.06 -30.25
C GLY A 119 -75.13 -5.59 -29.94
N ALA A 120 -75.46 -4.73 -30.92
CA ALA A 120 -75.23 -3.29 -30.89
C ALA A 120 -76.28 -2.52 -30.07
N GLU A 121 -77.34 -3.20 -29.62
CA GLU A 121 -78.45 -2.60 -28.87
C GLU A 121 -78.66 -3.36 -27.55
N CYS A 122 -78.01 -2.91 -26.47
CA CYS A 122 -78.47 -3.23 -25.13
C CYS A 122 -79.44 -2.13 -24.66
N LYS A 123 -80.63 -2.51 -24.18
CA LYS A 123 -81.67 -1.56 -23.78
C LYS A 123 -81.15 -0.65 -22.67
N GLU A 124 -81.05 0.65 -22.91
CA GLU A 124 -80.75 1.64 -21.87
C GLU A 124 -81.88 1.67 -20.83
N ILE A 125 -81.52 1.65 -19.54
CA ILE A 125 -82.46 1.57 -18.42
C ILE A 125 -82.13 2.64 -17.37
N SER A 126 -81.93 3.88 -17.81
CA SER A 126 -81.62 4.99 -16.90
C SER A 126 -82.80 5.38 -15.98
N ALA A 127 -84.01 4.89 -16.24
CA ALA A 127 -85.25 5.27 -15.56
C ALA A 127 -85.82 4.24 -14.57
N LEU A 128 -85.21 3.05 -14.39
CA LEU A 128 -85.69 2.08 -13.39
C LEU A 128 -85.02 2.30 -12.02
N PRO A 129 -85.74 2.03 -10.92
CA PRO A 129 -85.14 2.00 -9.58
C PRO A 129 -83.98 0.99 -9.56
N MET A 130 -82.79 1.45 -9.18
CA MET A 130 -81.58 0.64 -9.11
C MET A 130 -81.05 0.58 -7.68
N ILE A 131 -80.52 -0.59 -7.30
CA ILE A 131 -79.79 -0.76 -6.05
C ILE A 131 -78.38 -0.21 -6.25
N ASP A 132 -77.98 0.70 -5.37
CA ASP A 132 -76.73 1.44 -5.45
C ASP A 132 -75.74 0.98 -4.36
N PHE A 133 -74.44 1.18 -4.58
CA PHE A 133 -73.39 0.74 -3.65
C PHE A 133 -72.40 1.88 -3.37
N ILE A 134 -72.32 2.32 -2.12
CA ILE A 134 -71.33 3.30 -1.66
C ILE A 134 -70.18 2.56 -0.99
N ILE A 135 -68.96 2.68 -1.54
CA ILE A 135 -67.76 2.00 -1.04
C ILE A 135 -66.82 3.01 -0.39
N GLU A 136 -66.44 2.75 0.87
CA GLU A 136 -65.53 3.60 1.65
C GLU A 136 -64.35 2.80 2.21
N PRO A 137 -63.09 3.24 2.02
CA PRO A 137 -62.69 4.34 1.13
C PRO A 137 -62.94 3.98 -0.35
N SER A 138 -63.14 5.00 -1.19
CA SER A 138 -63.32 4.84 -2.63
C SER A 138 -61.97 4.76 -3.37
N GLY A 139 -61.98 4.35 -4.64
CA GLY A 139 -60.79 4.29 -5.49
C GLY A 139 -60.06 2.94 -5.48
N SER A 140 -58.93 2.86 -6.20
CA SER A 140 -58.20 1.63 -6.51
C SER A 140 -57.03 1.32 -5.56
N SER A 141 -56.81 2.09 -4.51
CA SER A 141 -55.74 1.81 -3.54
C SER A 141 -56.03 0.54 -2.73
N TRP A 142 -54.96 -0.18 -2.38
CA TRP A 142 -55.02 -1.26 -1.41
C TRP A 142 -55.38 -0.72 -0.02
N VAL A 143 -56.30 -1.40 0.66
CA VAL A 143 -56.77 -1.00 2.00
C VAL A 143 -57.06 -2.22 2.86
N LYS A 144 -57.02 -2.03 4.19
CA LYS A 144 -57.25 -3.11 5.17
C LYS A 144 -58.66 -3.68 5.14
N GLN A 145 -59.62 -2.83 4.81
CA GLN A 145 -61.03 -3.16 4.71
C GLN A 145 -61.75 -2.11 3.88
N ARG A 146 -62.90 -2.49 3.32
CA ARG A 146 -63.87 -1.55 2.74
C ARG A 146 -65.21 -1.71 3.41
N LYS A 147 -65.84 -0.59 3.72
CA LYS A 147 -67.24 -0.53 4.14
C LYS A 147 -68.10 -0.31 2.91
N VAL A 148 -69.10 -1.15 2.72
CA VAL A 148 -70.01 -1.07 1.58
C VAL A 148 -71.40 -0.79 2.12
N THR A 149 -72.00 0.31 1.68
CA THR A 149 -73.40 0.62 1.96
C THR A 149 -74.23 0.29 0.74
N ILE A 150 -75.08 -0.72 0.86
CA ILE A 150 -76.13 -1.01 -0.12
C ILE A 150 -77.24 0.01 0.09
N VAL A 151 -77.63 0.71 -0.96
CA VAL A 151 -78.71 1.71 -0.96
C VAL A 151 -79.85 1.14 -1.79
N TYR A 152 -80.91 0.71 -1.12
CA TYR A 152 -82.12 0.20 -1.76
C TYR A 152 -83.04 1.38 -2.12
N PRO A 153 -83.47 1.49 -3.39
CA PRO A 153 -84.39 2.53 -3.80
C PRO A 153 -85.78 2.27 -3.22
N LYS A 154 -86.50 3.33 -2.89
CA LYS A 154 -87.92 3.21 -2.57
C LYS A 154 -88.71 2.91 -3.85
N VAL A 155 -89.49 1.84 -3.83
CA VAL A 155 -90.26 1.33 -4.97
C VAL A 155 -91.70 1.06 -4.56
N ASP A 156 -92.65 1.44 -5.41
CA ASP A 156 -94.07 1.19 -5.15
C ASP A 156 -94.38 -0.31 -5.31
N GLY A 157 -94.82 -0.96 -4.23
CA GLY A 157 -95.22 -2.38 -4.20
C GLY A 157 -94.59 -3.16 -3.04
N ASN A 158 -94.99 -4.43 -2.89
CA ASN A 158 -94.37 -5.31 -1.88
C ASN A 158 -93.10 -5.94 -2.45
N PHE A 159 -91.95 -5.35 -2.11
CA PHE A 159 -90.63 -5.90 -2.46
C PHE A 159 -89.90 -6.40 -1.22
N GLU A 160 -89.12 -7.46 -1.40
CA GLU A 160 -88.25 -8.02 -0.37
C GLU A 160 -86.79 -7.73 -0.70
N ALA A 161 -86.13 -6.93 0.13
CA ALA A 161 -84.71 -6.63 0.04
C ALA A 161 -83.88 -7.79 0.57
N SER A 162 -82.83 -8.16 -0.18
CA SER A 162 -81.86 -9.16 0.25
C SER A 162 -80.50 -8.94 -0.40
N HIS A 163 -79.45 -9.45 0.24
CA HIS A 163 -78.09 -9.47 -0.30
C HIS A 163 -77.45 -10.84 -0.17
N ARG A 164 -76.40 -11.09 -0.95
CA ARG A 164 -75.51 -12.24 -0.78
C ARG A 164 -74.09 -11.86 -1.16
N ILE A 165 -73.15 -12.63 -0.64
CA ILE A 165 -71.72 -12.47 -0.92
C ILE A 165 -71.25 -13.75 -1.60
N ASP A 166 -70.47 -13.60 -2.68
CA ASP A 166 -69.82 -14.67 -3.44
C ASP A 166 -70.79 -15.81 -3.85
N GLY A 167 -71.98 -15.44 -4.32
CA GLY A 167 -72.99 -16.40 -4.79
C GLY A 167 -73.63 -17.25 -3.67
N GLY A 168 -73.36 -16.94 -2.40
CA GLY A 168 -73.91 -17.64 -1.25
C GLY A 168 -75.43 -17.51 -1.08
N SER A 169 -75.94 -17.96 0.08
CA SER A 169 -77.36 -17.83 0.40
C SER A 169 -77.78 -16.37 0.55
N TRP A 170 -78.99 -16.06 0.09
CA TRP A 170 -79.59 -14.73 0.24
C TRP A 170 -79.90 -14.46 1.72
N THR A 171 -79.36 -13.37 2.23
CA THR A 171 -79.66 -12.80 3.55
C THR A 171 -80.78 -11.76 3.39
N ARG A 172 -81.82 -11.83 4.23
CA ARG A 172 -82.98 -10.93 4.17
C ARG A 172 -82.68 -9.61 4.89
N ASP A 173 -82.99 -8.50 4.24
CA ASP A 173 -82.77 -7.12 4.73
C ASP A 173 -84.08 -6.40 4.98
N SER A 174 -84.93 -6.93 5.86
CA SER A 174 -86.32 -6.46 6.03
C SER A 174 -86.46 -4.96 6.35
N SER A 175 -85.45 -4.33 6.94
CA SER A 175 -85.44 -2.89 7.21
C SER A 175 -85.32 -2.02 5.96
N ALA A 176 -85.04 -2.60 4.79
CA ALA A 176 -84.85 -1.91 3.52
C ALA A 176 -85.94 -2.24 2.47
N ASP A 177 -87.01 -2.95 2.86
CA ASP A 177 -88.12 -3.34 1.96
C ASP A 177 -88.87 -2.10 1.38
N ASP A 178 -88.96 -0.98 2.10
CA ASP A 178 -89.53 0.31 1.63
C ASP A 178 -88.43 1.35 1.30
N GLY A 179 -87.26 0.87 0.90
CA GLY A 179 -86.04 1.68 0.74
C GLY A 179 -85.29 1.85 2.06
N GLY A 180 -83.97 1.98 1.96
CA GLY A 180 -83.09 2.03 3.13
C GLY A 180 -81.68 1.56 2.82
N ASN A 181 -80.82 1.58 3.85
CA ASN A 181 -79.40 1.32 3.69
C ASN A 181 -78.94 0.14 4.54
N ILE A 182 -78.15 -0.76 3.95
CA ILE A 182 -77.50 -1.88 4.64
C ILE A 182 -75.98 -1.70 4.58
N LYS A 183 -75.31 -1.74 5.73
CA LYS A 183 -73.85 -1.55 5.82
C LYS A 183 -73.15 -2.87 6.07
N LEU A 184 -72.19 -3.20 5.21
CA LEU A 184 -71.35 -4.38 5.28
C LEU A 184 -69.87 -3.97 5.38
N THR A 185 -69.05 -4.82 5.99
CA THR A 185 -67.60 -4.63 6.06
C THR A 185 -66.91 -5.81 5.40
N PHE A 186 -66.06 -5.52 4.43
CA PHE A 186 -65.26 -6.48 3.70
C PHE A 186 -63.81 -6.38 4.17
N THR A 187 -63.25 -7.50 4.64
CA THR A 187 -61.83 -7.67 5.00
C THR A 187 -61.07 -8.54 3.99
N LYS A 188 -61.77 -8.99 2.94
CA LYS A 188 -61.25 -9.75 1.80
C LYS A 188 -61.96 -9.28 0.54
N ILE A 189 -61.35 -9.52 -0.61
CA ILE A 189 -62.01 -9.34 -1.90
C ILE A 189 -63.24 -10.25 -2.00
N GLY A 190 -64.26 -9.81 -2.75
CA GLY A 190 -65.47 -10.59 -2.95
C GLY A 190 -66.48 -9.87 -3.83
N GLN A 191 -67.51 -10.58 -4.27
CA GLN A 191 -68.61 -10.05 -5.04
C GLN A 191 -69.85 -9.90 -4.16
N LEU A 192 -70.39 -8.68 -4.11
CA LEU A 192 -71.63 -8.36 -3.41
C LEU A 192 -72.77 -8.30 -4.43
N GLU A 193 -73.81 -9.08 -4.21
CA GLU A 193 -75.04 -9.01 -4.98
C GLU A 193 -76.19 -8.59 -4.06
N ALA A 194 -77.00 -7.65 -4.53
CA ALA A 194 -78.19 -7.19 -3.83
C ALA A 194 -79.41 -7.30 -4.77
N ARG A 195 -80.57 -7.63 -4.19
CA ARG A 195 -81.83 -7.67 -4.95
C ARG A 195 -83.04 -7.14 -4.17
N LEU A 196 -84.02 -6.65 -4.92
CA LEU A 196 -85.41 -6.43 -4.50
C LEU A 196 -86.28 -7.43 -5.25
N LYS A 197 -86.98 -8.30 -4.52
CA LYS A 197 -87.83 -9.35 -5.09
C LYS A 197 -89.30 -9.03 -4.87
N GLY A 198 -90.04 -8.80 -5.97
CA GLY A 198 -91.49 -8.70 -6.01
C GLY A 198 -92.03 -9.45 -7.22
N ASN A 199 -93.02 -8.89 -7.93
CA ASN A 199 -93.45 -9.41 -9.24
C ASN A 199 -92.34 -9.33 -10.30
N ASN A 200 -91.46 -8.32 -10.17
CA ASN A 200 -90.22 -8.17 -10.91
C ASN A 200 -89.04 -8.31 -9.94
N ILE A 201 -87.86 -8.64 -10.47
CA ILE A 201 -86.62 -8.72 -9.69
C ILE A 201 -85.67 -7.62 -10.16
N ILE A 202 -85.28 -6.75 -9.24
CA ILE A 202 -84.22 -5.76 -9.45
C ILE A 202 -82.98 -6.30 -8.77
N THR A 203 -81.87 -6.43 -9.50
CA THR A 203 -80.59 -6.88 -8.98
C THR A 203 -79.48 -5.92 -9.39
N SER A 204 -78.56 -5.64 -8.49
CA SER A 204 -77.27 -5.01 -8.80
C SER A 204 -76.17 -5.84 -8.15
N LYS A 205 -74.97 -5.82 -8.74
CA LYS A 205 -73.82 -6.50 -8.16
C LYS A 205 -72.56 -5.64 -8.28
N ILE A 206 -71.60 -5.86 -7.40
CA ILE A 206 -70.34 -5.12 -7.43
C ILE A 206 -69.20 -5.99 -6.91
N ASN A 207 -68.04 -5.88 -7.58
CA ASN A 207 -66.81 -6.50 -7.12
C ASN A 207 -66.11 -5.57 -6.13
N ILE A 208 -65.83 -6.08 -4.94
CA ILE A 208 -65.05 -5.41 -3.92
C ILE A 208 -63.61 -5.89 -4.05
N VAL A 209 -62.71 -5.00 -4.47
CA VAL A 209 -61.32 -5.31 -4.84
C VAL A 209 -60.31 -4.56 -3.95
N ASN A 210 -59.03 -4.94 -4.07
CA ASN A 210 -57.88 -4.30 -3.41
C ASN A 210 -58.05 -4.20 -1.89
N ILE A 211 -58.42 -5.33 -1.26
CA ILE A 211 -58.47 -5.47 0.18
C ILE A 211 -57.41 -6.46 0.63
N ASP A 212 -56.60 -6.04 1.59
CA ASP A 212 -55.64 -6.89 2.26
C ASP A 212 -55.62 -6.58 3.75
N SER A 213 -56.12 -7.53 4.55
CA SER A 213 -56.13 -7.44 6.01
C SER A 213 -55.00 -8.24 6.65
N GLU A 214 -54.19 -8.94 5.86
CA GLU A 214 -53.08 -9.76 6.34
C GLU A 214 -51.84 -8.88 6.55
N LYS A 215 -51.02 -9.21 7.54
CA LYS A 215 -49.78 -8.47 7.78
C LYS A 215 -48.67 -9.07 6.93
N PRO A 216 -47.77 -8.24 6.37
CA PRO A 216 -46.53 -8.74 5.78
C PRO A 216 -45.65 -9.36 6.89
N VAL A 217 -44.71 -10.23 6.49
CA VAL A 217 -43.81 -10.92 7.43
C VAL A 217 -42.34 -10.73 7.08
N VAL A 218 -41.51 -10.59 8.12
CA VAL A 218 -40.06 -10.72 8.01
C VAL A 218 -39.71 -12.19 8.24
N ARG A 219 -39.23 -12.88 7.19
CA ARG A 219 -38.88 -14.29 7.26
C ARG A 219 -37.49 -14.52 7.84
N LYS A 220 -36.51 -13.68 7.46
CA LYS A 220 -35.12 -13.79 7.90
C LYS A 220 -34.37 -12.49 7.70
N VAL A 221 -33.42 -12.19 8.58
CA VAL A 221 -32.34 -11.23 8.32
C VAL A 221 -31.00 -11.97 8.41
N SER A 222 -30.13 -11.76 7.43
CA SER A 222 -28.77 -12.32 7.40
C SER A 222 -27.76 -11.20 7.53
N THR A 223 -26.84 -11.31 8.49
CA THR A 223 -25.80 -10.31 8.79
C THR A 223 -24.40 -10.85 8.48
N PRO A 224 -23.43 -10.01 8.07
CA PRO A 224 -22.05 -10.43 7.83
C PRO A 224 -21.31 -10.76 9.13
N SER A 225 -20.59 -11.90 9.13
CA SER A 225 -19.80 -12.39 10.26
C SER A 225 -18.39 -11.82 10.37
N GLU A 226 -17.89 -11.18 9.30
CA GLU A 226 -16.52 -10.69 9.23
C GLU A 226 -16.35 -9.33 9.91
N TRP A 227 -15.13 -9.04 10.38
CA TRP A 227 -14.80 -7.70 10.86
C TRP A 227 -14.84 -6.68 9.71
N SER A 228 -15.21 -5.44 10.03
CA SER A 228 -15.27 -4.36 9.06
C SER A 228 -14.85 -3.04 9.72
N ASN A 229 -14.05 -2.25 9.02
CA ASN A 229 -13.76 -0.87 9.42
C ASN A 229 -14.74 0.16 8.89
N LYS A 230 -15.86 -0.30 8.34
CA LYS A 230 -16.96 0.51 7.82
C LYS A 230 -18.28 -0.03 8.32
N ALA A 231 -19.32 0.79 8.18
CA ALA A 231 -20.69 0.37 8.39
C ALA A 231 -21.02 -0.88 7.55
N LYS A 232 -21.78 -1.81 8.13
CA LYS A 232 -22.13 -3.08 7.49
C LYS A 232 -23.42 -2.97 6.68
N THR A 233 -23.64 -3.96 5.83
CA THR A 233 -24.91 -4.20 5.13
C THR A 233 -25.50 -5.53 5.57
N ALA A 234 -26.82 -5.66 5.60
CA ALA A 234 -27.53 -6.89 5.91
C ALA A 234 -28.62 -7.16 4.85
N THR A 235 -29.02 -8.42 4.70
CA THR A 235 -30.08 -8.79 3.75
C THR A 235 -31.27 -9.36 4.49
N ALA A 236 -32.45 -8.79 4.26
CA ALA A 236 -33.70 -9.29 4.82
C ALA A 236 -34.57 -9.93 3.74
N THR A 237 -35.20 -11.06 4.08
CA THR A 237 -36.21 -11.73 3.26
C THR A 237 -37.58 -11.42 3.85
N VAL A 238 -38.43 -10.77 3.07
CA VAL A 238 -39.75 -10.31 3.47
C VAL A 238 -40.80 -10.93 2.55
N TYR A 239 -42.03 -11.08 3.03
CA TYR A 239 -43.10 -11.72 2.26
C TYR A 239 -44.45 -11.06 2.54
N ASP A 240 -45.22 -10.87 1.47
CA ASP A 240 -46.65 -10.57 1.54
C ASP A 240 -47.39 -11.33 0.43
N GLY A 241 -48.55 -11.91 0.74
CA GLY A 241 -49.27 -12.77 -0.20
C GLY A 241 -50.27 -12.06 -1.11
N ILE A 242 -50.69 -10.84 -0.77
CA ILE A 242 -51.91 -10.24 -1.30
C ILE A 242 -51.62 -8.86 -1.92
N SER A 243 -51.27 -7.84 -1.12
CA SER A 243 -51.05 -6.47 -1.60
C SER A 243 -49.60 -6.13 -1.92
N GLY A 244 -48.65 -6.98 -1.50
CA GLY A 244 -47.22 -6.80 -1.71
C GLY A 244 -46.53 -5.96 -0.65
N ILE A 245 -45.35 -5.45 -0.95
CA ILE A 245 -44.52 -4.69 -0.01
C ILE A 245 -44.43 -3.24 -0.47
N ALA A 246 -44.90 -2.30 0.35
CA ALA A 246 -44.73 -0.87 0.11
C ALA A 246 -43.35 -0.39 0.56
N GLY A 247 -42.90 -0.80 1.75
CA GLY A 247 -41.62 -0.35 2.30
C GLY A 247 -41.20 -1.05 3.59
N TYR A 248 -40.04 -0.67 4.11
CA TYR A 248 -39.52 -1.13 5.39
C TYR A 248 -39.12 0.02 6.32
N TYR A 249 -39.06 -0.26 7.61
CA TYR A 249 -38.62 0.68 8.64
C TYR A 249 -37.57 0.00 9.52
N LEU A 250 -36.45 0.67 9.75
CA LEU A 250 -35.36 0.16 10.56
C LEU A 250 -35.16 1.03 11.81
N SER A 251 -35.11 0.43 12.99
CA SER A 251 -34.90 1.16 14.26
C SER A 251 -34.01 0.40 15.23
N LYS A 252 -33.40 1.11 16.18
CA LYS A 252 -32.78 0.52 17.38
C LYS A 252 -33.76 0.42 18.57
N SER A 253 -34.95 1.01 18.45
CA SER A 253 -36.08 0.79 19.38
C SER A 253 -36.84 -0.46 18.96
N ASN A 254 -37.49 -1.16 19.89
CA ASN A 254 -38.37 -2.31 19.59
C ASN A 254 -39.85 -1.92 19.41
N THR A 255 -40.15 -0.62 19.40
CA THR A 255 -41.51 -0.09 19.28
C THR A 255 -41.97 -0.07 17.83
N THR A 256 -43.13 -0.66 17.54
CA THR A 256 -43.72 -0.62 16.19
C THR A 256 -43.90 0.82 15.71
N PRO A 257 -43.38 1.18 14.52
CA PRO A 257 -43.50 2.52 13.98
C PRO A 257 -44.94 2.83 13.57
N ALA A 258 -45.30 4.12 13.58
CA ALA A 258 -46.56 4.58 13.00
C ALA A 258 -46.56 4.39 11.47
N GLU A 259 -47.74 4.16 10.89
CA GLU A 259 -47.92 3.93 9.45
C GLU A 259 -47.39 5.10 8.59
N ASN A 260 -47.51 6.32 9.10
CA ASN A 260 -47.11 7.59 8.48
C ASN A 260 -45.77 8.15 9.01
N ALA A 261 -44.96 7.35 9.71
CA ALA A 261 -43.65 7.79 10.19
C ALA A 261 -42.71 8.17 9.02
N SER A 262 -41.84 9.16 9.20
CA SER A 262 -40.93 9.63 8.13
C SER A 262 -39.80 8.65 7.77
N GLY A 263 -39.50 7.68 8.65
CA GLY A 263 -38.39 6.73 8.48
C GLY A 263 -38.68 5.50 7.61
N TRP A 264 -39.83 5.45 6.93
CA TRP A 264 -40.13 4.37 5.98
C TRP A 264 -39.30 4.51 4.70
N VAL A 265 -38.64 3.43 4.29
CA VAL A 265 -37.90 3.31 3.03
C VAL A 265 -38.75 2.53 2.03
N SER A 266 -38.99 3.12 0.85
CA SER A 266 -39.82 2.51 -0.19
C SER A 266 -39.14 1.30 -0.86
N VAL A 267 -39.92 0.25 -1.10
CA VAL A 267 -39.47 -0.97 -1.83
C VAL A 267 -40.30 -1.18 -3.09
N ASN A 268 -41.62 -0.97 -3.00
CA ASN A 268 -42.61 -1.22 -4.05
C ASN A 268 -42.46 -2.58 -4.78
N TYR A 269 -43.03 -3.62 -4.17
CA TYR A 269 -43.05 -4.98 -4.71
C TYR A 269 -44.49 -5.52 -4.73
N GLU A 270 -44.90 -6.21 -5.79
CA GLU A 270 -46.32 -6.54 -6.04
C GLU A 270 -46.90 -7.60 -5.11
N LYS A 271 -46.26 -8.76 -4.98
CA LYS A 271 -46.66 -9.85 -4.07
C LYS A 271 -45.61 -10.96 -4.07
N GLY A 272 -45.58 -11.76 -3.03
CA GLY A 272 -44.68 -12.88 -2.82
C GLY A 272 -43.49 -12.53 -1.94
N GLU A 273 -42.40 -13.27 -2.13
CA GLU A 273 -41.16 -13.11 -1.36
C GLU A 273 -40.20 -12.13 -2.04
N LYS A 274 -39.62 -11.21 -1.26
CA LYS A 274 -38.63 -10.24 -1.72
C LYS A 274 -37.43 -10.22 -0.79
N SER A 275 -36.23 -10.17 -1.37
CA SER A 275 -35.02 -9.82 -0.62
C SER A 275 -34.76 -8.32 -0.73
N ILE A 276 -34.51 -7.68 0.42
CA ILE A 276 -34.18 -6.26 0.56
C ILE A 276 -32.81 -6.10 1.22
N GLU A 277 -32.05 -5.09 0.79
CA GLU A 277 -30.75 -4.76 1.37
C GLU A 277 -30.91 -3.63 2.39
N LEU A 278 -30.29 -3.80 3.56
CA LEU A 278 -30.24 -2.85 4.66
C LEU A 278 -28.81 -2.32 4.72
N THR A 279 -28.62 -1.02 4.55
CA THR A 279 -27.29 -0.40 4.42
C THR A 279 -26.98 0.56 5.57
N ASN A 280 -25.71 0.98 5.67
CA ASN A 280 -25.24 1.96 6.67
C ASN A 280 -25.53 1.55 8.12
N LEU A 281 -25.29 0.28 8.44
CA LEU A 281 -25.53 -0.24 9.78
C LEU A 281 -24.28 -0.10 10.65
N ASP A 282 -24.40 0.66 11.74
CA ASP A 282 -23.40 0.73 12.79
C ASP A 282 -23.62 -0.40 13.81
N GLU A 283 -22.72 -0.51 14.79
CA GLU A 283 -22.83 -1.55 15.81
C GLU A 283 -24.10 -1.33 16.65
N GLY A 284 -24.83 -2.42 16.89
CA GLY A 284 -26.03 -2.38 17.70
C GLY A 284 -27.06 -3.46 17.37
N THR A 285 -28.17 -3.41 18.10
CA THR A 285 -29.34 -4.25 17.87
C THR A 285 -30.38 -3.46 17.11
N TYR A 286 -30.90 -4.07 16.05
CA TYR A 286 -31.88 -3.49 15.17
C TYR A 286 -33.17 -4.29 15.11
N TYR A 287 -34.24 -3.58 14.83
CA TYR A 287 -35.60 -4.07 14.62
C TYR A 287 -36.08 -3.61 13.24
N LEU A 288 -36.57 -4.56 12.45
CA LEU A 288 -37.07 -4.36 11.09
C LEU A 288 -38.59 -4.54 11.06
N TRP A 289 -39.29 -3.53 10.55
CA TRP A 289 -40.71 -3.65 10.19
C TRP A 289 -40.88 -3.53 8.70
N VAL A 290 -41.90 -4.20 8.20
CA VAL A 290 -42.29 -4.16 6.80
C VAL A 290 -43.74 -3.72 6.73
N LYS A 291 -44.05 -2.86 5.76
CA LYS A 291 -45.39 -2.36 5.50
C LYS A 291 -45.82 -2.78 4.11
N ASP A 292 -47.03 -3.32 4.00
CA ASP A 292 -47.64 -3.70 2.73
C ASP A 292 -48.30 -2.50 2.03
N LYS A 293 -48.93 -2.72 0.87
CA LYS A 293 -49.61 -1.62 0.15
C LYS A 293 -50.95 -1.22 0.77
N ALA A 294 -51.55 -2.08 1.60
CA ALA A 294 -52.76 -1.78 2.36
C ALA A 294 -52.51 -1.03 3.68
N GLY A 295 -51.24 -0.85 4.06
CA GLY A 295 -50.79 -0.18 5.27
C GLY A 295 -50.68 -1.09 6.49
N ASN A 296 -50.80 -2.41 6.37
CA ASN A 296 -50.52 -3.32 7.48
C ASN A 296 -49.02 -3.38 7.75
N ILE A 297 -48.66 -3.43 9.03
CA ILE A 297 -47.26 -3.46 9.49
C ILE A 297 -47.01 -4.83 10.11
N SER A 298 -45.88 -5.43 9.76
CA SER A 298 -45.44 -6.73 10.26
C SER A 298 -45.35 -6.77 11.79
N ASP A 299 -45.58 -7.94 12.37
CA ASP A 299 -45.35 -8.16 13.80
C ASP A 299 -43.86 -8.20 14.15
N SER A 300 -43.53 -7.79 15.39
CA SER A 300 -42.19 -7.96 15.93
C SER A 300 -41.97 -9.42 16.36
N THR A 301 -41.08 -10.10 15.66
CA THR A 301 -40.67 -11.49 15.88
C THR A 301 -39.15 -11.59 16.09
N ALA A 302 -38.65 -12.77 16.46
CA ALA A 302 -37.21 -13.03 16.51
C ALA A 302 -36.52 -12.82 15.15
N ASN A 303 -37.24 -13.06 14.03
CA ASN A 303 -36.69 -12.88 12.68
C ASN A 303 -36.58 -11.40 12.27
N SER A 304 -37.33 -10.50 12.90
CA SER A 304 -37.24 -9.06 12.68
C SER A 304 -36.21 -8.38 13.57
N GLN A 305 -35.61 -9.09 14.53
CA GLN A 305 -34.55 -8.57 15.39
C GLN A 305 -33.21 -9.15 14.97
N PHE A 306 -32.19 -8.30 14.80
CA PHE A 306 -30.85 -8.75 14.46
C PHE A 306 -29.78 -7.86 15.10
N LYS A 307 -28.57 -8.40 15.26
CA LYS A 307 -27.43 -7.67 15.79
C LYS A 307 -26.40 -7.44 14.68
N ILE A 308 -25.88 -6.22 14.64
CA ILE A 308 -24.68 -5.86 13.91
C ILE A 308 -23.57 -5.73 14.95
N ASP A 309 -22.51 -6.50 14.77
CA ASP A 309 -21.31 -6.51 15.61
C ASP A 309 -20.06 -6.54 14.73
N LYS A 310 -18.89 -6.64 15.34
CA LYS A 310 -17.59 -6.74 14.66
C LYS A 310 -17.34 -5.57 13.71
N ILE A 311 -17.56 -4.36 14.21
CA ILE A 311 -17.11 -3.13 13.57
C ILE A 311 -15.97 -2.60 14.40
N ASP A 312 -14.84 -2.32 13.75
CA ASP A 312 -13.68 -1.73 14.39
C ASP A 312 -13.10 -0.67 13.48
N THR A 313 -13.15 0.57 13.94
CA THR A 313 -12.68 1.76 13.21
C THR A 313 -11.36 2.29 13.75
N ILE A 314 -10.76 1.62 14.73
CA ILE A 314 -9.54 2.06 15.40
C ILE A 314 -8.37 1.39 14.69
N ALA A 315 -7.40 2.17 14.22
CA ALA A 315 -6.23 1.61 13.56
C ALA A 315 -5.24 1.03 14.59
N PRO A 316 -4.56 -0.08 14.26
CA PRO A 316 -3.52 -0.64 15.13
C PRO A 316 -2.34 0.33 15.24
N THR A 317 -1.65 0.31 16.38
CA THR A 317 -0.44 1.10 16.61
C THR A 317 0.81 0.24 16.49
N CYS A 318 1.95 0.85 16.15
CA CYS A 318 3.23 0.16 16.17
C CYS A 318 4.41 1.05 16.52
N ASN A 319 5.49 0.44 16.99
CA ASN A 319 6.80 1.06 17.17
C ASN A 319 7.90 0.07 16.74
N ILE A 320 9.03 0.60 16.28
CA ILE A 320 10.25 -0.20 16.03
C ILE A 320 11.28 0.21 17.07
N THR A 321 11.85 -0.78 17.76
CA THR A 321 12.91 -0.59 18.75
C THR A 321 14.18 -1.30 18.33
N VAL A 322 15.33 -0.84 18.84
CA VAL A 322 16.61 -1.53 18.67
C VAL A 322 16.74 -2.60 19.74
N GLY A 323 16.70 -3.87 19.33
CA GLY A 323 16.87 -5.02 20.21
C GLY A 323 18.33 -5.30 20.55
N SER A 324 19.24 -5.04 19.60
CA SER A 324 20.69 -5.10 19.85
C SER A 324 21.49 -4.32 18.80
N GLY A 325 22.68 -3.86 19.19
CA GLY A 325 23.62 -3.13 18.36
C GLY A 325 24.60 -2.33 19.24
N THR A 326 25.84 -2.17 18.79
CA THR A 326 26.85 -1.36 19.50
C THR A 326 26.86 0.02 18.89
N LEU A 327 26.45 1.02 19.68
CA LEU A 327 26.51 2.42 19.26
C LEU A 327 27.96 2.90 19.31
N GLY A 328 28.44 3.44 18.19
CA GLY A 328 29.67 4.18 18.10
C GLY A 328 29.40 5.69 18.27
N ASN A 329 30.08 6.49 17.46
CA ASN A 329 29.96 7.94 17.50
C ASN A 329 28.82 8.45 16.59
N ASN A 330 28.34 9.67 16.85
CA ASN A 330 27.40 10.40 15.98
C ASN A 330 26.12 9.62 15.58
N ASN A 331 25.61 8.78 16.49
CA ASN A 331 24.47 7.89 16.30
C ASN A 331 24.65 6.84 15.18
N TRP A 332 25.88 6.41 14.94
CA TRP A 332 26.18 5.28 14.05
C TRP A 332 26.36 4.01 14.85
N TYR A 333 25.91 2.90 14.30
CA TYR A 333 26.20 1.58 14.84
C TYR A 333 27.48 1.01 14.21
N VAL A 334 28.37 0.46 15.03
CA VAL A 334 29.62 -0.21 14.58
C VAL A 334 29.50 -1.74 14.58
N SER A 335 28.28 -2.26 14.76
CA SER A 335 27.96 -3.67 14.67
C SER A 335 26.63 -3.86 13.94
N ASN A 336 26.26 -5.11 13.63
CA ASN A 336 24.92 -5.42 13.13
C ASN A 336 23.86 -4.92 14.11
N VAL A 337 22.76 -4.38 13.57
CA VAL A 337 21.66 -3.81 14.35
C VAL A 337 20.44 -4.69 14.19
N LYS A 338 19.98 -5.29 15.28
CA LYS A 338 18.72 -6.03 15.32
C LYS A 338 17.59 -5.10 15.74
N LEU A 339 16.51 -5.11 14.98
CA LEU A 339 15.31 -4.31 15.21
C LEU A 339 14.16 -5.23 15.58
N ASP A 340 13.32 -4.79 16.52
CA ASP A 340 12.10 -5.47 16.94
C ASP A 340 10.90 -4.55 16.66
N LEU A 341 9.87 -5.11 16.02
CA LEU A 341 8.59 -4.47 15.75
C LEU A 341 7.62 -4.85 16.87
N ASN A 342 7.14 -3.86 17.60
CA ASN A 342 6.06 -4.01 18.56
C ASN A 342 4.80 -3.35 18.02
N TYR A 343 3.66 -3.93 18.30
CA TYR A 343 2.38 -3.44 17.84
C TYR A 343 1.27 -3.86 18.78
N ASP A 344 0.18 -3.12 18.74
CA ASP A 344 -0.99 -3.37 19.56
C ASP A 344 -2.26 -2.93 18.83
N ASP A 345 -3.37 -3.55 19.20
CA ASP A 345 -4.69 -3.27 18.62
C ASP A 345 -5.77 -3.40 19.68
N ASP A 346 -6.51 -2.32 19.91
CA ASP A 346 -7.58 -2.23 20.92
C ASP A 346 -8.96 -2.64 20.37
N GLY A 347 -9.01 -3.31 19.22
CA GLY A 347 -10.24 -3.61 18.49
C GLY A 347 -10.30 -5.04 17.96
N SER A 348 -10.24 -5.18 16.65
CA SER A 348 -10.46 -6.41 15.90
C SER A 348 -9.30 -7.41 15.98
N GLY A 349 -8.18 -6.99 16.59
CA GLY A 349 -6.94 -7.73 16.70
C GLY A 349 -6.11 -7.68 15.43
N VAL A 350 -4.79 -7.80 15.56
CA VAL A 350 -3.87 -7.78 14.41
C VAL A 350 -4.02 -9.02 13.54
N SER A 351 -4.30 -8.83 12.25
CA SER A 351 -4.40 -9.89 11.25
C SER A 351 -3.09 -10.13 10.50
N SER A 352 -2.32 -9.07 10.23
CA SER A 352 -1.09 -9.15 9.45
C SER A 352 -0.12 -8.03 9.82
N TYR A 353 1.17 -8.31 9.75
CA TYR A 353 2.22 -7.38 10.14
C TYR A 353 3.51 -7.65 9.37
N GLY A 354 4.44 -6.71 9.39
CA GLY A 354 5.77 -6.90 8.84
C GLY A 354 6.70 -5.72 9.09
N ILE A 355 7.99 -6.02 9.15
CA ILE A 355 9.07 -5.02 9.19
C ILE A 355 9.94 -5.18 7.95
N VAL A 356 10.09 -4.10 7.18
CA VAL A 356 10.86 -4.06 5.92
C VAL A 356 11.56 -2.71 5.73
N PRO A 357 12.73 -2.66 5.08
CA PRO A 357 13.39 -1.41 4.70
C PRO A 357 12.78 -0.84 3.40
N SER A 358 11.46 -0.74 3.32
CA SER A 358 10.75 -0.29 2.12
C SER A 358 9.50 0.53 2.45
N LEU A 359 9.28 1.58 1.66
CA LEU A 359 8.08 2.41 1.75
C LEU A 359 6.81 1.67 1.27
N THR A 360 6.97 0.58 0.52
CA THR A 360 5.84 -0.25 0.07
C THR A 360 5.38 -1.16 1.21
N ALA A 361 4.10 -1.04 1.59
CA ALA A 361 3.48 -1.83 2.64
C ALA A 361 3.63 -3.34 2.34
N THR A 362 4.39 -4.03 3.19
CA THR A 362 4.68 -5.46 3.05
C THR A 362 4.45 -6.15 4.39
N TYR A 363 3.50 -7.09 4.42
CA TYR A 363 3.14 -7.86 5.62
C TYR A 363 3.84 -9.22 5.59
N ASN A 364 5.17 -9.22 5.75
CA ASN A 364 6.02 -10.41 5.65
C ASN A 364 5.96 -11.36 6.87
N GLY A 365 5.13 -11.06 7.87
CA GLY A 365 5.00 -11.85 9.11
C GLY A 365 6.24 -11.79 10.00
N GLN A 366 7.22 -10.92 9.71
CA GLN A 366 8.41 -10.77 10.53
C GLN A 366 8.17 -9.74 11.62
N LYS A 367 8.55 -10.09 12.85
CA LYS A 367 8.62 -9.15 13.98
C LYS A 367 10.00 -8.53 14.16
N THR A 368 11.00 -9.03 13.44
CA THR A 368 12.38 -8.59 13.60
C THR A 368 13.04 -8.38 12.25
N ALA A 369 13.93 -7.40 12.18
CA ALA A 369 14.83 -7.22 11.04
C ALA A 369 16.26 -7.05 11.54
N THR A 370 17.24 -7.24 10.65
CA THR A 370 18.64 -6.99 11.00
C THR A 370 19.33 -6.24 9.88
N GLN A 371 19.92 -5.09 10.22
CA GLN A 371 20.78 -4.34 9.32
C GLN A 371 22.21 -4.86 9.47
N THR A 372 22.71 -5.53 8.43
CA THR A 372 24.05 -6.11 8.39
C THR A 372 25.00 -5.32 7.48
N ALA A 373 24.50 -4.78 6.37
CA ALA A 373 25.30 -3.96 5.47
C ALA A 373 25.58 -2.58 6.09
N ASP A 374 26.74 -2.02 5.76
CA ASP A 374 27.03 -0.62 6.06
C ASP A 374 26.15 0.28 5.21
N THR A 375 25.64 1.35 5.81
CA THR A 375 24.72 2.29 5.19
C THR A 375 24.78 3.63 5.88
N ALA A 376 24.83 4.70 5.07
CA ALA A 376 24.77 6.07 5.56
C ALA A 376 23.40 6.49 6.07
N GLY A 377 22.38 5.65 5.84
CA GLY A 377 21.03 5.83 6.31
C GLY A 377 20.10 4.83 5.63
N ILE A 378 19.34 4.09 6.43
CA ILE A 378 18.25 3.24 5.96
C ILE A 378 17.06 3.39 6.90
N THR A 379 15.87 3.58 6.34
CA THR A 379 14.63 3.64 7.12
C THR A 379 13.96 2.28 7.09
N TYR A 380 13.73 1.71 8.28
CA TYR A 380 12.85 0.56 8.42
C TYR A 380 11.42 1.01 8.66
N TYR A 381 10.49 0.30 8.05
CA TYR A 381 9.06 0.53 8.13
C TYR A 381 8.38 -0.68 8.76
N GLY A 382 7.58 -0.44 9.78
CA GLY A 382 6.68 -1.39 10.39
C GLY A 382 5.28 -1.16 9.84
N TYR A 383 4.67 -2.20 9.29
CA TYR A 383 3.29 -2.18 8.82
C TYR A 383 2.47 -3.17 9.62
N VAL A 384 1.29 -2.75 10.06
CA VAL A 384 0.37 -3.58 10.83
C VAL A 384 -1.02 -3.37 10.27
N LYS A 385 -1.78 -4.44 10.14
CA LYS A 385 -3.17 -4.41 9.72
C LYS A 385 -4.00 -5.30 10.63
N ASP A 386 -5.13 -4.80 11.07
CA ASP A 386 -6.05 -5.53 11.93
C ASP A 386 -7.01 -6.44 11.13
N ALA A 387 -7.94 -7.11 11.79
CA ALA A 387 -8.92 -7.97 11.13
C ALA A 387 -10.03 -7.19 10.42
N ALA A 388 -10.29 -5.94 10.82
CA ALA A 388 -11.26 -5.04 10.19
C ALA A 388 -10.74 -4.34 8.92
N GLY A 389 -9.43 -4.39 8.68
CA GLY A 389 -8.74 -3.80 7.54
C GLY A 389 -8.13 -2.43 7.81
N ASN A 390 -8.11 -1.92 9.04
CA ASN A 390 -7.35 -0.72 9.39
C ASN A 390 -5.86 -0.99 9.35
N THR A 391 -5.06 0.05 9.08
CA THR A 391 -3.61 -0.08 8.91
C THR A 391 -2.85 0.91 9.79
N GLY A 392 -1.84 0.40 10.50
CA GLY A 392 -0.84 1.15 11.25
C GLY A 392 0.52 1.17 10.55
N LYS A 393 1.28 2.27 10.75
CA LYS A 393 2.62 2.45 10.19
C LYS A 393 3.55 3.15 11.19
N CYS A 394 4.77 2.64 11.34
CA CYS A 394 5.83 3.22 12.16
C CYS A 394 7.18 3.11 11.45
N THR A 395 8.15 3.93 11.84
CA THR A 395 9.46 4.00 11.17
C THR A 395 10.61 4.16 12.15
N LEU A 396 11.79 3.69 11.76
CA LEU A 396 13.05 3.93 12.47
C LEU A 396 14.21 4.04 11.48
N ASP A 397 14.99 5.12 11.61
CA ASP A 397 16.19 5.36 10.80
C ASP A 397 17.42 4.75 11.46
N ILE A 398 18.21 4.02 10.67
CA ILE A 398 19.44 3.36 11.10
C ILE A 398 20.61 3.83 10.24
N LYS A 399 21.70 4.19 10.91
CA LYS A 399 23.01 4.41 10.30
C LYS A 399 23.98 3.37 10.85
N LYS A 400 24.68 2.67 9.96
CA LYS A 400 25.61 1.61 10.37
C LYS A 400 26.89 1.73 9.55
N ASP A 401 28.02 1.68 10.23
CA ASP A 401 29.32 1.55 9.61
C ASP A 401 30.24 0.76 10.54
N ALA A 402 30.55 -0.48 10.16
CA ALA A 402 31.49 -1.35 10.87
C ALA A 402 32.81 -1.52 10.10
N THR A 403 32.93 -0.91 8.92
CA THR A 403 34.12 -0.98 8.09
C THR A 403 35.14 0.02 8.62
N LYS A 404 36.36 -0.45 8.91
CA LYS A 404 37.43 0.45 9.37
C LYS A 404 37.86 1.36 8.22
N PRO A 405 38.15 2.65 8.49
CA PRO A 405 38.75 3.52 7.49
C PRO A 405 40.14 3.00 7.10
N THR A 406 40.63 3.47 5.96
CA THR A 406 42.01 3.23 5.51
C THR A 406 42.82 4.51 5.57
N ILE A 407 44.15 4.39 5.68
CA ILE A 407 45.07 5.51 5.61
C ILE A 407 46.34 5.09 4.87
N THR A 408 46.73 5.90 3.89
CA THR A 408 47.98 5.74 3.14
C THR A 408 48.76 7.06 3.12
N ALA A 409 50.02 7.02 2.67
CA ALA A 409 50.79 8.24 2.48
C ALA A 409 51.54 8.23 1.15
N THR A 410 51.77 9.43 0.63
CA THR A 410 52.69 9.67 -0.49
C THR A 410 53.85 10.51 0.02
N LEU A 411 55.08 10.07 -0.27
CA LEU A 411 56.32 10.76 0.10
C LEU A 411 57.04 11.20 -1.17
N LYS A 412 57.31 12.49 -1.28
CA LYS A 412 57.92 13.10 -2.48
C LYS A 412 59.13 13.95 -2.14
N LEU A 413 60.15 13.83 -2.97
CA LEU A 413 61.30 14.74 -3.00
C LEU A 413 60.93 16.05 -3.74
N PRO A 414 61.71 17.13 -3.58
CA PRO A 414 61.39 18.42 -4.20
C PRO A 414 61.38 18.39 -5.74
N ASN A 415 62.10 17.42 -6.33
CA ASN A 415 62.11 17.17 -7.78
C ASN A 415 60.88 16.37 -8.28
N GLY A 416 59.90 16.08 -7.41
CA GLY A 416 58.68 15.34 -7.75
C GLY A 416 58.81 13.82 -7.77
N SER A 417 60.02 13.27 -7.59
CA SER A 417 60.23 11.82 -7.49
C SER A 417 59.77 11.24 -6.13
N ASN A 418 59.52 9.94 -6.07
CA ASN A 418 59.12 9.27 -4.84
C ASN A 418 60.30 9.12 -3.89
N TYR A 419 60.07 9.39 -2.60
CA TYR A 419 61.00 9.02 -1.54
C TYR A 419 60.72 7.59 -1.09
N THR A 420 61.77 6.77 -1.03
CA THR A 420 61.72 5.40 -0.50
C THR A 420 61.85 5.45 1.02
N GLN A 421 60.89 4.87 1.75
CA GLN A 421 60.96 4.86 3.21
C GLN A 421 62.26 4.26 3.74
N ASN A 422 62.73 4.80 4.87
CA ASN A 422 63.96 4.37 5.55
C ASN A 422 65.26 4.54 4.73
N THR A 423 65.27 5.38 3.69
CA THR A 423 66.52 5.82 3.01
C THR A 423 66.88 7.25 3.41
N TRP A 424 68.11 7.70 3.14
CA TRP A 424 68.51 9.07 3.43
C TRP A 424 68.20 10.02 2.26
N SER A 425 67.73 11.23 2.58
CA SER A 425 67.53 12.32 1.63
C SER A 425 68.35 13.55 2.03
N ARG A 426 69.00 14.19 1.04
CA ARG A 426 69.69 15.49 1.20
C ARG A 426 68.78 16.70 1.05
N SER A 427 67.48 16.48 1.03
CA SER A 427 66.48 17.52 0.77
C SER A 427 65.19 17.20 1.52
N ALA A 428 64.37 18.22 1.73
CA ALA A 428 63.07 18.08 2.38
C ALA A 428 62.23 16.99 1.70
N VAL A 429 61.55 16.18 2.50
CA VAL A 429 60.55 15.22 2.01
C VAL A 429 59.18 15.80 2.30
N SER A 430 58.34 15.89 1.28
CA SER A 430 56.93 16.24 1.45
C SER A 430 56.10 14.98 1.67
N ARG A 431 55.20 15.02 2.65
CA ARG A 431 54.25 13.95 2.99
C ARG A 431 52.84 14.41 2.73
N VAL A 432 52.05 13.58 2.06
CA VAL A 432 50.59 13.72 1.98
C VAL A 432 49.96 12.48 2.60
N LEU A 433 48.98 12.64 3.49
CA LEU A 433 48.20 11.55 4.06
C LEU A 433 46.86 11.46 3.32
N ASN A 434 46.49 10.25 2.91
CA ASN A 434 45.25 9.99 2.16
C ASN A 434 44.37 9.04 2.97
N PRO A 435 43.65 9.54 4.01
CA PRO A 435 42.65 8.75 4.70
C PRO A 435 41.40 8.59 3.83
N ALA A 436 40.76 7.42 3.86
CA ALA A 436 39.54 7.17 3.10
C ALA A 436 38.58 6.26 3.86
N ASP A 437 37.31 6.63 3.82
CA ASP A 437 36.17 5.84 4.28
C ASP A 437 34.98 6.07 3.33
N SER A 438 34.25 5.01 2.99
CA SER A 438 33.18 5.05 1.98
C SER A 438 31.78 5.26 2.55
N THR A 439 31.58 5.09 3.86
CA THR A 439 30.23 5.02 4.45
C THR A 439 29.97 6.18 5.39
N SER A 440 30.69 6.26 6.51
CA SER A 440 30.53 7.32 7.50
C SER A 440 31.42 8.52 7.22
N GLY A 441 32.49 8.34 6.44
CA GLY A 441 33.48 9.37 6.13
C GLY A 441 34.49 9.57 7.26
N ILE A 442 35.59 10.27 6.97
CA ILE A 442 36.66 10.49 7.94
C ILE A 442 36.28 11.57 8.96
N ALA A 443 36.37 11.25 10.25
CA ALA A 443 36.22 12.23 11.32
C ALA A 443 37.54 12.94 11.61
N LYS A 444 38.63 12.17 11.75
CA LYS A 444 39.98 12.72 12.02
C LYS A 444 41.10 11.74 11.72
N VAL A 445 42.30 12.30 11.57
CA VAL A 445 43.56 11.55 11.55
C VAL A 445 44.32 11.83 12.83
N GLN A 446 44.99 10.82 13.37
CA GLN A 446 45.86 10.95 14.53
C GLN A 446 47.26 10.46 14.22
N TYR A 447 48.25 11.00 14.94
CA TYR A 447 49.64 10.56 14.87
C TYR A 447 50.23 10.30 16.26
N ARG A 448 51.28 9.47 16.31
CA ARG A 448 52.18 9.32 17.45
C ARG A 448 53.61 9.07 16.98
N SER A 449 54.59 9.54 17.73
CA SER A 449 56.01 9.37 17.40
C SER A 449 56.61 8.14 18.09
N ASN A 450 57.53 7.47 17.40
CA ASN A 450 58.33 6.35 17.91
C ASN A 450 57.52 5.15 18.46
N GLY A 451 56.30 4.93 17.96
CA GLY A 451 55.52 3.71 18.19
C GLY A 451 54.95 3.52 19.61
N SER A 452 55.18 4.46 20.53
CA SER A 452 54.68 4.40 21.90
C SER A 452 54.16 5.77 22.35
N GLY A 453 53.23 5.79 23.30
CA GLY A 453 52.65 7.02 23.85
C GLY A 453 51.28 7.42 23.29
N THR A 454 50.86 8.64 23.62
CA THR A 454 49.55 9.22 23.34
C THR A 454 49.37 9.57 21.86
N TRP A 455 48.15 9.39 21.35
CA TRP A 455 47.75 9.83 20.02
C TRP A 455 47.34 11.30 20.03
N TYR A 456 47.86 12.07 19.07
CA TYR A 456 47.53 13.47 18.86
C TYR A 456 46.78 13.63 17.54
N ASP A 457 45.82 14.56 17.48
CA ASP A 457 45.10 14.86 16.25
C ASP A 457 46.06 15.52 15.23
N GLU A 458 46.11 14.98 14.01
CA GLU A 458 46.92 15.48 12.90
C GLU A 458 46.10 16.47 12.08
N GLY A 459 46.48 17.75 12.14
CA GLY A 459 45.85 18.81 11.35
C GLY A 459 46.36 18.89 9.91
N ASN A 460 47.53 18.29 9.60
CA ASN A 460 48.20 18.38 8.31
C ASN A 460 48.08 17.05 7.53
N VAL A 461 46.89 16.78 7.03
CA VAL A 461 46.64 15.66 6.11
C VAL A 461 47.08 15.96 4.68
N SER A 462 47.09 17.24 4.29
CA SER A 462 47.62 17.73 3.02
C SER A 462 49.17 17.70 3.00
N SER A 463 49.76 18.24 1.94
CA SER A 463 51.22 18.32 1.81
C SER A 463 51.87 19.00 3.02
N TYR A 464 52.72 18.26 3.71
CA TYR A 464 53.50 18.70 4.87
C TYR A 464 54.99 18.49 4.59
N SER A 465 55.79 19.53 4.76
CA SER A 465 57.25 19.46 4.57
C SER A 465 57.92 18.97 5.86
N ILE A 466 58.59 17.82 5.78
CA ILE A 466 59.31 17.24 6.91
C ILE A 466 60.70 17.87 6.98
N GLY A 467 61.06 18.41 8.16
CA GLY A 467 62.38 18.97 8.44
C GLY A 467 63.45 17.90 8.62
N GLU A 468 64.70 18.35 8.74
CA GLU A 468 65.86 17.48 8.99
C GLU A 468 65.69 16.57 10.21
N GLY A 469 66.34 15.40 10.17
CA GLY A 469 66.37 14.44 11.27
C GLY A 469 65.82 13.06 10.91
N LYS A 470 65.76 12.19 11.94
CA LYS A 470 65.16 10.85 11.86
C LYS A 470 63.74 10.91 12.39
N HIS A 471 62.77 10.60 11.53
CA HIS A 471 61.35 10.62 11.85
C HIS A 471 60.78 9.21 11.75
N ASN A 472 60.15 8.74 12.82
CA ASN A 472 59.44 7.47 12.87
C ASN A 472 58.05 7.73 13.45
N ASN A 473 57.06 7.93 12.58
CA ASN A 473 55.71 8.35 12.99
C ASN A 473 54.67 7.33 12.54
N TYR A 474 53.71 7.07 13.43
CA TYR A 474 52.58 6.19 13.18
C TYR A 474 51.33 7.05 13.02
N PHE A 475 50.52 6.73 12.02
CA PHE A 475 49.28 7.43 11.71
C PHE A 475 48.10 6.46 11.75
N ARG A 476 46.93 6.94 12.15
CA ARG A 476 45.66 6.21 12.02
C ARG A 476 44.53 7.17 11.67
N ALA A 477 43.55 6.69 10.94
CA ALA A 477 42.31 7.41 10.69
C ALA A 477 41.20 6.90 11.61
N ILE A 478 40.30 7.81 11.99
CA ILE A 478 39.07 7.52 12.73
C ILE A 478 37.92 8.06 11.89
N ASP A 479 36.91 7.25 11.62
CA ASP A 479 35.73 7.64 10.85
C ASP A 479 34.65 8.28 11.75
N ASN A 480 33.54 8.72 11.15
CA ASN A 480 32.44 9.35 11.89
C ASN A 480 31.62 8.36 12.73
N ALA A 481 31.71 7.06 12.45
CA ALA A 481 31.13 6.01 13.27
C ALA A 481 31.99 5.60 14.47
N GLY A 482 33.27 6.00 14.48
CA GLY A 482 34.24 5.70 15.51
C GLY A 482 35.11 4.46 15.23
N ASN A 483 35.08 3.88 14.03
CA ASN A 483 36.02 2.83 13.67
C ASN A 483 37.42 3.41 13.46
N VAL A 484 38.43 2.63 13.82
CA VAL A 484 39.84 3.03 13.77
C VAL A 484 40.58 2.19 12.74
N SER A 485 41.31 2.85 11.83
CA SER A 485 42.12 2.19 10.80
C SER A 485 43.23 1.33 11.40
N ASN A 486 43.83 0.48 10.57
CA ASN A 486 45.16 -0.04 10.86
C ASN A 486 46.18 1.12 10.92
N GLU A 487 47.24 0.94 11.69
CA GLU A 487 48.29 1.95 11.81
C GLU A 487 49.18 1.97 10.56
N LEU A 488 49.45 3.15 10.05
CA LEU A 488 50.43 3.42 9.01
C LEU A 488 51.73 3.89 9.65
N ASN A 489 52.80 3.11 9.54
CA ASN A 489 54.14 3.51 9.97
C ASN A 489 54.87 4.22 8.82
N LEU A 490 55.45 5.40 9.08
CA LEU A 490 56.28 6.15 8.16
C LEU A 490 57.64 6.46 8.78
N ILE A 491 58.70 5.97 8.12
CA ILE A 491 60.09 6.26 8.46
C ILE A 491 60.70 7.17 7.40
N VAL A 492 61.10 8.38 7.81
CA VAL A 492 61.70 9.41 6.96
C VAL A 492 63.01 9.89 7.60
N ASN A 493 64.11 9.73 6.87
CA ASN A 493 65.45 10.17 7.30
C ASN A 493 65.95 11.28 6.36
N ILE A 494 66.13 12.48 6.91
CA ILE A 494 66.61 13.65 6.17
C ILE A 494 67.89 14.15 6.82
N ASP A 495 68.90 14.36 6.02
CA ASP A 495 70.16 14.97 6.41
C ASP A 495 70.68 15.76 5.21
N TRP A 496 70.56 17.08 5.29
CA TRP A 496 71.10 18.01 4.29
C TRP A 496 72.31 18.76 4.83
N THR A 497 72.68 18.50 6.09
CA THR A 497 73.84 19.09 6.74
C THR A 497 75.06 18.35 6.26
N LYS A 498 76.07 19.09 5.82
CA LYS A 498 77.34 18.46 5.43
C LYS A 498 78.02 17.88 6.67
N PRO A 499 78.73 16.74 6.55
CA PRO A 499 79.58 16.25 7.63
C PRO A 499 80.61 17.31 8.01
N SER A 500 81.18 17.23 9.22
CA SER A 500 82.25 18.14 9.62
C SER A 500 83.36 18.13 8.56
N THR A 501 84.04 19.26 8.37
CA THR A 501 85.24 19.30 7.55
C THR A 501 86.25 18.27 8.10
N PRO A 502 86.68 17.28 7.29
CA PRO A 502 87.64 16.29 7.75
C PRO A 502 88.98 16.98 7.97
N TYR A 503 89.68 16.62 9.04
CA TYR A 503 91.06 17.06 9.26
C TYR A 503 91.90 15.87 9.73
N CYS A 504 93.20 15.89 9.42
CA CYS A 504 94.09 14.82 9.86
C CYS A 504 94.86 15.21 11.11
N THR A 505 95.20 14.20 11.92
CA THR A 505 96.22 14.28 12.94
C THR A 505 97.31 13.28 12.59
N VAL A 506 98.57 13.68 12.71
CA VAL A 506 99.69 12.81 12.33
C VAL A 506 100.33 12.26 13.58
N SER A 507 100.52 10.94 13.63
CA SER A 507 101.25 10.24 14.68
C SER A 507 102.49 9.56 14.10
N VAL A 508 103.63 9.70 14.78
CA VAL A 508 104.89 9.13 14.32
C VAL A 508 104.97 7.65 14.69
N VAL A 509 105.33 6.80 13.72
CA VAL A 509 105.44 5.35 13.95
C VAL A 509 106.89 4.95 14.11
N MET A 510 107.80 5.41 13.22
CA MET A 510 109.24 5.11 13.29
C MET A 510 110.09 6.17 12.58
N GLY A 511 111.26 6.47 13.16
CA GLY A 511 112.35 7.18 12.46
C GLY A 511 112.06 8.64 12.08
N LEU A 512 111.03 9.29 12.64
CA LEU A 512 110.76 10.72 12.48
C LEU A 512 110.78 11.42 13.84
N ARG A 513 111.24 12.68 13.85
CA ARG A 513 111.02 13.61 14.97
C ARG A 513 110.24 14.82 14.46
N ILE A 514 109.20 15.20 15.18
CA ILE A 514 108.49 16.47 14.92
C ILE A 514 109.45 17.60 15.34
N THR A 515 109.78 18.49 14.42
CA THR A 515 110.66 19.64 14.71
C THR A 515 109.88 20.93 14.92
N SER A 516 108.69 21.03 14.33
CA SER A 516 107.75 22.14 14.56
C SER A 516 106.35 21.73 14.09
N SER A 517 105.33 22.11 14.87
CA SER A 517 103.92 21.97 14.50
C SER A 517 103.23 23.32 14.66
N ASN A 518 102.70 23.87 13.58
CA ASN A 518 101.86 25.07 13.61
C ASN A 518 100.41 24.65 13.33
N CYS A 519 99.66 24.45 14.41
CA CYS A 519 98.25 24.05 14.36
C CYS A 519 97.40 25.18 14.94
N ASN A 520 97.01 26.14 14.12
CA ASN A 520 96.03 27.14 14.51
C ASN A 520 94.64 26.63 14.16
N GLY A 521 93.99 25.98 15.13
CA GLY A 521 92.54 25.76 15.13
C GLY A 521 91.94 25.25 13.80
N ALA A 522 92.04 23.95 13.58
CA ALA A 522 91.16 23.12 12.74
C ALA A 522 91.20 23.23 11.20
N GLN A 523 91.93 24.14 10.53
CA GLN A 523 91.83 24.19 9.04
C GLN A 523 93.12 24.25 8.22
N ASN A 524 94.32 24.30 8.80
CA ASN A 524 95.58 24.15 8.05
C ASN A 524 96.70 23.76 9.01
N CYS A 525 97.02 22.46 9.08
CA CYS A 525 98.09 21.96 9.93
C CYS A 525 99.37 21.82 9.11
N SER A 526 100.37 22.67 9.34
CA SER A 526 101.71 22.42 8.81
C SER A 526 102.57 21.80 9.91
N THR A 527 102.92 20.53 9.72
CA THR A 527 103.86 19.81 10.59
C THR A 527 105.12 19.49 9.82
N THR A 528 106.26 19.90 10.38
CA THR A 528 107.58 19.60 9.82
C THR A 528 108.16 18.42 10.56
N PHE A 529 108.52 17.38 9.81
CA PHE A 529 109.17 16.20 10.35
C PHE A 529 110.61 16.11 9.85
N LYS A 530 111.50 15.70 10.75
CA LYS A 530 112.90 15.35 10.45
C LYS A 530 113.09 13.85 10.52
N ALA A 531 113.49 13.23 9.42
CA ALA A 531 113.80 11.81 9.38
C ALA A 531 115.15 11.52 10.07
N THR A 532 115.15 10.59 11.02
CA THR A 532 116.33 10.10 11.74
C THR A 532 116.56 8.64 11.37
N GLY A 533 116.85 8.36 10.10
CA GLY A 533 117.15 7.00 9.61
C GLY A 533 116.85 6.78 8.12
N SER A 534 117.20 5.60 7.60
CA SER A 534 116.95 5.16 6.21
C SER A 534 115.54 4.59 5.98
N SER A 535 114.74 4.46 7.03
CA SER A 535 113.34 4.05 6.98
C SER A 535 112.53 4.86 8.00
N TRP A 536 111.43 5.43 7.54
CA TRP A 536 110.56 6.26 8.35
C TRP A 536 109.10 6.06 7.94
N GLY A 537 108.18 6.32 8.87
CA GLY A 537 106.74 6.19 8.62
C GLY A 537 105.92 7.00 9.61
N PHE A 538 104.80 7.51 9.13
CA PHE A 538 103.78 8.21 9.91
C PHE A 538 102.43 7.54 9.66
N ASN A 539 101.54 7.64 10.64
CA ASN A 539 100.13 7.30 10.49
C ASN A 539 99.34 8.61 10.48
N GLU A 540 98.42 8.71 9.53
CA GLU A 540 97.40 9.75 9.53
C GLU A 540 96.14 9.20 10.19
N ASN A 541 95.67 9.90 11.21
CA ASN A 541 94.38 9.66 11.83
C ASN A 541 93.44 10.77 11.38
N ILE A 542 92.51 10.45 10.49
CA ILE A 542 91.51 11.40 9.98
C ILE A 542 90.37 11.50 11.00
N ILE A 543 90.11 12.71 11.50
CA ILE A 543 89.00 13.02 12.42
C ILE A 543 87.87 13.65 11.62
N LYS A 544 86.66 13.13 11.81
CA LYS A 544 85.42 13.60 11.19
C LYS A 544 84.24 13.14 12.03
N SER A 545 83.16 13.90 11.98
CA SER A 545 81.90 13.56 12.60
C SER A 545 80.75 13.94 11.69
N ASP A 546 79.74 13.11 11.65
CA ASP A 546 78.42 13.49 11.18
C ASP A 546 77.40 13.19 12.29
N ASN A 547 76.48 14.12 12.52
CA ASN A 547 75.58 14.08 13.66
C ASN A 547 74.26 13.35 13.36
N LEU A 548 73.98 12.97 12.10
CA LEU A 548 72.68 12.42 11.70
C LEU A 548 72.79 11.15 10.86
N SER A 549 73.22 11.27 9.60
CA SER A 549 73.32 10.13 8.69
C SER A 549 74.55 9.26 8.94
N GLY A 550 75.56 9.80 9.60
CA GLY A 550 76.84 9.15 9.84
C GLY A 550 77.72 9.18 8.58
N ILE A 551 79.03 9.00 8.77
CA ILE A 551 79.99 8.98 7.68
C ILE A 551 79.84 7.66 6.89
N LYS A 552 79.66 7.78 5.57
CA LYS A 552 79.60 6.65 4.65
C LYS A 552 81.00 6.26 4.19
N GLU A 553 81.74 7.22 3.67
CA GLU A 553 83.07 6.99 3.10
C GLU A 553 83.95 8.25 3.18
N ILE A 554 85.26 8.04 3.21
CA ILE A 554 86.26 9.11 3.21
C ILE A 554 87.17 8.87 2.03
N TYR A 555 87.35 9.92 1.23
CA TYR A 555 88.25 9.91 0.10
C TYR A 555 89.47 10.74 0.43
N GLN A 556 90.64 10.19 0.14
CA GLN A 556 91.92 10.88 0.27
C GLN A 556 92.48 11.19 -1.12
N TYR A 557 92.95 12.42 -1.28
CA TYR A 557 93.80 12.84 -2.37
C TYR A 557 95.14 13.25 -1.79
N TRP A 558 96.24 12.82 -2.39
CA TRP A 558 97.54 13.38 -2.09
C TRP A 558 98.46 13.38 -3.29
N ARG A 559 99.32 14.40 -3.37
CA ARG A 559 100.38 14.48 -4.38
C ARG A 559 101.67 15.00 -3.76
N ALA A 560 102.81 14.51 -4.23
CA ALA A 560 104.10 15.13 -3.93
C ALA A 560 104.37 16.29 -4.90
N SER A 561 104.48 17.52 -4.38
CA SER A 561 104.46 18.76 -5.16
C SER A 561 105.84 19.39 -5.46
N LYS A 562 106.95 18.87 -4.90
CA LYS A 562 108.31 19.33 -5.25
C LYS A 562 109.35 18.21 -5.32
N TYR A 563 109.80 17.89 -6.54
CA TYR A 563 111.09 17.25 -6.82
C TYR A 563 111.55 17.66 -8.23
N ALA A 564 112.73 18.28 -8.35
CA ALA A 564 113.37 18.50 -9.63
C ALA A 564 114.21 17.25 -9.98
N GLY A 565 113.71 16.39 -10.89
CA GLY A 565 114.58 15.41 -11.56
C GLY A 565 114.08 13.99 -11.84
N THR A 566 112.80 13.63 -11.67
CA THR A 566 112.27 12.34 -12.17
C THR A 566 110.85 12.46 -12.73
N SER A 567 110.45 11.52 -13.59
CA SER A 567 109.29 11.63 -14.49
C SER A 567 107.94 11.12 -13.95
N ARG A 568 107.81 10.68 -12.68
CA ARG A 568 106.51 10.34 -12.07
C ARG A 568 106.49 10.55 -10.55
N SER A 569 105.73 11.55 -10.09
CA SER A 569 105.31 11.65 -8.68
C SER A 569 104.19 10.64 -8.40
N PRO A 570 104.22 9.90 -7.28
CA PRO A 570 103.06 9.16 -6.79
C PRO A 570 101.90 10.12 -6.50
N ILE A 571 100.70 9.72 -6.90
CA ILE A 571 99.46 10.47 -6.67
C ILE A 571 98.43 9.47 -6.15
N CYS A 572 97.77 9.80 -5.03
CA CYS A 572 96.50 9.18 -4.68
C CYS A 572 95.37 10.09 -5.14
N ASN A 573 94.46 9.61 -5.99
CA ASN A 573 93.45 10.45 -6.64
C ASN A 573 92.04 10.12 -6.13
N TRP A 574 91.62 10.75 -5.03
CA TRP A 574 90.26 10.67 -4.48
C TRP A 574 89.72 9.24 -4.39
N ILE A 575 90.49 8.33 -3.80
CA ILE A 575 90.06 6.95 -3.53
C ILE A 575 89.76 6.77 -2.04
N PRO A 576 89.02 5.71 -1.65
CA PRO A 576 88.74 5.45 -0.25
C PRO A 576 90.04 5.36 0.57
N ASP A 577 90.09 6.05 1.71
CA ASP A 577 91.28 6.22 2.56
C ASP A 577 92.02 4.89 2.85
N ALA A 578 91.27 3.84 3.20
CA ALA A 578 91.82 2.50 3.45
C ALA A 578 92.60 1.88 2.27
N GLN A 579 92.48 2.45 1.07
CA GLN A 579 93.10 1.99 -0.17
C GLN A 579 94.27 2.87 -0.64
N CYS A 580 94.51 4.04 -0.06
CA CYS A 580 95.70 4.84 -0.36
C CYS A 580 96.95 4.22 0.30
N LYS A 581 97.85 3.59 -0.47
CA LYS A 581 99.14 3.08 0.01
C LYS A 581 100.27 3.48 -0.93
N GLY A 582 101.28 4.19 -0.40
CA GLY A 582 102.51 4.54 -1.12
C GLY A 582 103.74 3.93 -0.46
N LYS A 583 104.58 3.20 -1.22
CA LYS A 583 105.93 2.81 -0.77
C LYS A 583 106.98 3.69 -1.47
N TRP A 584 107.86 4.29 -0.69
CA TRP A 584 108.92 5.16 -1.17
C TRP A 584 110.30 4.53 -0.95
N ARG A 585 111.23 4.80 -1.87
CA ARG A 585 112.66 4.52 -1.67
C ARG A 585 113.42 5.83 -1.93
N TYR A 586 114.15 6.30 -0.92
CA TYR A 586 114.91 7.55 -0.97
C TYR A 586 116.38 7.25 -1.27
N SER A 587 116.96 7.89 -2.29
CA SER A 587 118.39 7.81 -2.58
C SER A 587 118.99 9.21 -2.72
N TYR A 588 119.61 9.67 -1.63
CA TYR A 588 120.54 10.81 -1.53
C TYR A 588 120.01 12.27 -1.64
N SER A 589 120.46 13.09 -0.68
CA SER A 589 120.54 14.58 -0.59
C SER A 589 119.31 15.47 -0.27
N TYR A 590 119.33 16.00 0.97
CA TYR A 590 118.98 17.34 1.52
C TYR A 590 117.85 18.25 0.97
N LEU A 591 116.97 17.82 0.07
CA LEU A 591 115.87 18.69 -0.40
C LEU A 591 114.53 18.42 0.31
N PRO A 592 113.73 19.48 0.57
CA PRO A 592 112.38 19.31 1.11
C PRO A 592 111.46 18.55 0.16
N VAL A 593 110.60 17.69 0.70
CA VAL A 593 109.46 17.11 -0.01
C VAL A 593 108.18 17.67 0.60
N THR A 594 107.30 18.20 -0.24
CA THR A 594 105.99 18.70 0.20
C THR A 594 104.91 17.76 -0.34
N PHE A 595 103.99 17.37 0.53
CA PHE A 595 102.78 16.62 0.20
C PHE A 595 101.59 17.55 0.36
N ASP A 596 100.78 17.63 -0.69
CA ASP A 596 99.51 18.34 -0.64
C ASP A 596 98.43 17.28 -0.42
N ASP A 597 97.92 17.16 0.81
CA ASP A 597 96.89 16.19 1.17
C ASP A 597 95.53 16.89 1.22
N ASN A 598 94.53 16.33 0.55
CA ASN A 598 93.15 16.81 0.61
C ASN A 598 92.21 15.65 0.99
N PHE A 599 91.26 15.96 1.87
CA PHE A 599 90.28 15.00 2.35
C PHE A 599 88.88 15.40 1.94
N ARG A 600 88.06 14.39 1.63
CA ARG A 600 86.65 14.54 1.32
C ARG A 600 85.88 13.52 2.14
N ALA A 601 84.94 13.99 2.95
CA ALA A 601 84.02 13.12 3.67
C ALA A 601 82.66 13.12 2.98
N GLU A 602 82.09 11.93 2.77
CA GLU A 602 80.72 11.73 2.30
C GLU A 602 79.92 11.04 3.41
N ASP A 603 78.75 11.58 3.76
CA ASP A 603 77.83 10.97 4.73
C ASP A 603 76.86 9.96 4.06
N ASN A 604 75.97 9.31 4.82
CA ASN A 604 75.03 8.32 4.28
C ASN A 604 73.85 8.94 3.52
N ALA A 605 73.56 10.23 3.69
CA ALA A 605 72.70 10.99 2.78
C ALA A 605 73.44 11.39 1.49
N GLY A 606 74.77 11.35 1.55
CA GLY A 606 75.77 11.67 0.57
C GLY A 606 76.22 13.14 0.55
N ASN A 607 75.88 13.96 1.56
CA ASN A 607 76.45 15.31 1.63
C ASN A 607 77.97 15.22 1.74
N VAL A 608 78.64 16.22 1.17
CA VAL A 608 80.10 16.21 1.03
C VAL A 608 80.68 17.43 1.70
N SER A 609 81.67 17.21 2.57
CA SER A 609 82.59 18.23 3.05
C SER A 609 83.99 18.01 2.48
N TYR A 610 84.71 19.10 2.25
CA TYR A 610 86.07 19.10 1.74
C TYR A 610 86.96 19.80 2.76
N ASP A 611 88.16 19.26 2.96
CA ASP A 611 89.25 20.00 3.56
C ASP A 611 89.90 20.92 2.53
N ALA A 612 90.40 22.06 3.00
CA ALA A 612 91.31 22.90 2.23
C ALA A 612 92.74 22.57 2.70
N SER A 613 93.41 21.65 2.01
CA SER A 613 94.85 21.36 2.10
C SER A 613 95.46 21.11 3.50
N CYS A 614 95.68 19.86 3.85
CA CYS A 614 96.72 19.49 4.81
C CYS A 614 98.07 19.45 4.07
N ASP A 615 98.80 20.57 4.06
CA ASP A 615 100.14 20.61 3.44
C ASP A 615 101.21 20.16 4.45
N ALA A 616 101.74 18.94 4.27
CA ALA A 616 102.88 18.44 5.04
C ALA A 616 104.19 18.71 4.30
N THR A 617 105.04 19.59 4.85
CA THR A 617 106.38 19.87 4.30
C THR A 617 107.45 19.17 5.13
N PHE A 618 108.18 18.26 4.50
CA PHE A 618 109.29 17.51 5.09
C PHE A 618 110.60 18.20 4.73
N THR A 619 111.37 18.66 5.71
CA THR A 619 112.75 19.16 5.53
C THR A 619 113.68 18.36 6.43
N LYS A 620 114.84 17.94 5.92
CA LYS A 620 115.84 17.20 6.70
C LYS A 620 116.53 18.06 7.76
#